data_AF-A0A939CIC3-F1
#
_entry.id   AF-A0A939CIC3-F1
#
_cell.length_a   1.000
_cell.length_b   1.000
_cell.length_c   1.000
_cell.angle_alpha   90.00
_cell.angle_beta   90.00
_cell.angle_gamma   90.00
#
_symmetry.space_group_name_H-M   'P 1'
#
loop_
_entity.id
_entity.type
_entity.pdbx_description
1 polymer ?
#
loop_
_entity_poly.entity_id
_entity_poly.type
_entity_poly.pdbx_seq_one_letter_code
_entity_poly.pdbx_strand_id
1 'polypeptide(L)'
;MSKFQIDIDFSNIDLASLETEEDFQREAKMLLPKALVKLGESVGEKTWEELQEKLQGNGGKLKSSPSEKRRFIQETGRTYQRNASNREKQELEDYIVEQLRQHK
;
A
#
# COMPACT_ATOMS: atom_id res chain seq x y z
N MET A 1 -1.51 -16.51 3.92
CA MET A 1 -2.03 -15.15 3.64
C MET A 1 -0.87 -14.19 3.76
N SER A 2 -0.65 -13.32 2.78
CA SER A 2 0.44 -12.34 2.85
C SER A 2 0.19 -11.35 4.00
N LYS A 3 1.28 -10.89 4.63
CA LYS A 3 1.27 -9.82 5.63
C LYS A 3 0.72 -8.51 5.04
N PHE A 4 0.84 -8.34 3.72
CA PHE A 4 0.40 -7.16 3.00
C PHE A 4 -0.94 -7.44 2.31
N GLN A 5 -1.95 -6.63 2.63
CA GLN A 5 -3.27 -6.64 1.98
C GLN A 5 -3.38 -5.43 1.05
N ILE A 6 -2.56 -5.40 0.01
CA ILE A 6 -2.55 -4.34 -1.00
C ILE A 6 -2.67 -4.94 -2.39
N ASP A 7 -3.45 -4.27 -3.22
CA ASP A 7 -3.53 -4.57 -4.64
C ASP A 7 -2.40 -3.83 -5.37
N ILE A 8 -1.55 -4.55 -6.10
CA ILE A 8 -0.43 -3.97 -6.84
C ILE A 8 -0.76 -4.03 -8.33
N ASP A 9 -0.70 -2.87 -8.99
CA ASP A 9 -1.03 -2.80 -10.41
C ASP A 9 0.19 -3.20 -11.25
N PHE A 10 0.12 -4.39 -11.84
CA PHE A 10 1.13 -4.95 -12.74
C PHE A 10 0.83 -4.68 -14.22
N SER A 11 -0.25 -3.95 -14.55
CA SER A 11 -0.73 -3.79 -15.94
C SER A 11 0.29 -3.14 -16.89
N ASN A 12 1.25 -2.39 -16.33
CA ASN A 12 2.29 -1.71 -17.10
C ASN A 12 3.64 -2.46 -17.11
N ILE A 13 3.69 -3.68 -16.57
CA ILE A 13 4.90 -4.50 -16.53
C ILE A 13 4.80 -5.57 -17.61
N ASP A 14 5.84 -5.65 -18.44
CA ASP A 14 6.00 -6.74 -19.38
C ASP A 14 6.50 -8.00 -18.67
N LEU A 15 5.58 -8.73 -18.02
CA LEU A 15 5.90 -9.95 -17.26
C LEU A 15 6.59 -11.03 -18.11
N ALA A 16 6.36 -11.04 -19.43
CA ALA A 16 7.00 -12.00 -20.33
C ALA A 16 8.51 -11.76 -20.41
N SER A 17 8.94 -10.49 -20.32
CA SER A 17 10.35 -10.09 -20.38
C SER A 17 11.17 -10.39 -19.11
N LEU A 18 10.51 -10.74 -17.99
CA LEU A 18 11.19 -10.97 -16.71
C LEU A 18 11.75 -12.40 -16.61
N GLU A 19 13.00 -12.63 -17.03
CA GLU A 19 13.57 -13.98 -17.09
C GLU A 19 14.49 -14.29 -15.90
N THR A 20 15.18 -13.29 -15.38
CA THR A 20 16.18 -13.44 -14.32
C THR A 20 15.69 -12.89 -12.99
N GLU A 21 16.31 -13.35 -11.90
CA GLU A 21 16.10 -12.80 -10.55
C GLU A 21 16.28 -11.26 -10.53
N GLU A 22 17.26 -10.77 -11.26
CA GLU A 22 17.59 -9.34 -11.34
C GLU A 22 16.48 -8.53 -12.02
N ASP A 23 15.81 -9.11 -13.03
CA ASP A 23 14.67 -8.47 -13.71
C ASP A 23 13.50 -8.29 -12.73
N PHE A 24 13.15 -9.34 -11.97
CA PHE A 24 12.09 -9.27 -10.96
C PHE A 24 12.42 -8.25 -9.87
N GLN A 25 13.64 -8.24 -9.35
CA GLN A 25 14.05 -7.29 -8.31
C GLN A 25 14.03 -5.86 -8.83
N ARG A 26 14.45 -5.64 -10.08
CA ARG A 26 14.42 -4.32 -10.71
C ARG A 26 12.99 -3.79 -10.82
N GLU A 27 12.06 -4.59 -11.32
CA GLU A 27 10.65 -4.21 -11.41
C GLU A 27 10.04 -3.98 -10.02
N ALA A 28 10.34 -4.86 -9.07
CA ALA A 28 9.88 -4.71 -7.69
C ALA A 28 10.34 -3.39 -7.05
N LYS A 29 11.60 -3.00 -7.25
CA LYS A 29 12.13 -1.70 -6.79
C LYS A 29 11.41 -0.51 -7.44
N MET A 30 11.03 -0.62 -8.71
CA MET A 30 10.28 0.44 -9.39
C MET A 30 8.84 0.56 -8.87
N LEU A 31 8.22 -0.57 -8.48
CA LEU A 31 6.88 -0.60 -7.89
C LEU A 31 6.86 -0.21 -6.41
N LEU A 32 7.95 -0.43 -5.68
CA LEU A 32 8.03 -0.29 -4.23
C LEU A 32 7.50 1.07 -3.70
N PRO A 33 7.84 2.25 -4.29
CA PRO A 33 7.30 3.51 -3.81
C PRO A 33 5.77 3.60 -3.89
N LYS A 34 5.18 3.08 -4.98
CA LYS A 34 3.72 3.08 -5.16
C LYS A 34 3.05 2.07 -4.22
N ALA A 35 3.67 0.90 -4.03
CA ALA A 35 3.18 -0.12 -3.12
C ALA A 35 3.17 0.37 -1.66
N LEU A 36 4.23 1.08 -1.23
CA LEU A 36 4.29 1.71 0.10
C LEU A 36 3.19 2.75 0.30
N VAL A 37 2.90 3.57 -0.73
CA VAL A 37 1.77 4.52 -0.65
C VAL A 37 0.47 3.78 -0.48
N LYS A 38 0.17 2.76 -1.30
CA LYS A 38 -1.05 1.95 -1.18
C LYS A 38 -1.16 1.26 0.18
N LEU A 39 -0.05 0.78 0.74
CA LEU A 39 -0.02 0.18 2.08
C LEU A 39 -0.40 1.19 3.16
N GLY A 40 0.18 2.39 3.12
CA GLY A 40 -0.19 3.47 4.02
C GLY A 40 -1.62 3.97 3.80
N GLU A 41 -2.12 3.99 2.56
CA GLU A 41 -3.53 4.32 2.26
C GLU A 41 -4.49 3.28 2.87
N SER A 42 -4.18 1.99 2.77
CA SER A 42 -4.95 0.90 3.39
C SER A 42 -4.97 1.01 4.92
N VAL A 43 -3.82 1.31 5.54
CA VAL A 43 -3.74 1.59 6.98
C VAL A 43 -4.55 2.83 7.34
N GLY A 44 -4.45 3.89 6.55
CA GLY A 44 -5.20 5.13 6.74
C GLY A 44 -6.71 4.93 6.63
N GLU A 45 -7.16 4.10 5.70
CA GLU A 45 -8.57 3.76 5.54
C GLU A 45 -9.12 3.04 6.77
N LYS A 46 -8.45 1.97 7.22
CA LYS A 46 -8.83 1.24 8.44
C LYS A 46 -8.82 2.14 9.68
N THR A 47 -7.77 2.94 9.83
CA THR A 47 -7.63 3.89 10.96
C THR A 47 -8.77 4.91 10.97
N TRP A 48 -9.16 5.40 9.79
CA TRP A 48 -10.25 6.35 9.65
C TRP A 48 -11.60 5.71 10.01
N GLU A 49 -11.85 4.48 9.55
CA GLU A 49 -13.07 3.74 9.84
C GLU A 49 -13.23 3.48 11.33
N GLU A 50 -12.17 2.98 11.99
CA GLU A 50 -12.16 2.79 13.45
C GLU A 50 -12.40 4.09 14.23
N LEU A 51 -11.85 5.21 13.74
CA LEU A 51 -12.05 6.53 14.36
C LEU A 51 -13.50 6.99 14.22
N GLN A 52 -14.11 6.82 13.05
CA GLN A 52 -15.52 7.15 12.81
C GLN A 52 -16.44 6.29 13.69
N GLU A 53 -16.19 4.97 13.77
CA GLU A 53 -16.98 4.05 14.60
C GLU A 53 -16.94 4.43 16.09
N LYS A 54 -15.74 4.70 16.64
CA LYS A 54 -15.57 5.12 18.04
C LYS A 54 -16.29 6.44 18.35
N LEU A 55 -16.29 7.37 17.40
CA LEU A 55 -16.91 8.69 17.60
C LEU A 55 -18.43 8.65 17.47
N GLN A 56 -18.96 7.80 16.57
CA GLN A 56 -20.39 7.51 16.50
C GLN A 56 -20.90 6.87 17.80
N GLY A 57 -20.14 5.94 18.40
CA GLY A 57 -20.47 5.31 19.68
C GLY A 57 -20.57 6.28 20.86
N ASN A 58 -19.86 7.41 20.81
CA ASN A 58 -19.87 8.45 21.84
C ASN A 58 -20.87 9.60 21.56
N GLY A 59 -21.80 9.41 20.62
CA GLY A 59 -22.83 10.42 20.28
C GLY A 59 -22.31 11.59 19.42
N GLY A 60 -21.04 11.54 19.00
CA GLY A 60 -20.44 12.54 18.11
C GLY A 60 -20.63 12.14 16.64
N LYS A 61 -21.51 12.84 15.92
CA LYS A 61 -21.51 12.75 14.45
C LYS A 61 -20.35 13.57 13.89
N LEU A 62 -19.21 12.94 13.62
CA LEU A 62 -18.27 13.50 12.66
C LEU A 62 -18.92 13.43 11.29
N LYS A 63 -19.48 14.56 10.84
CA LYS A 63 -19.82 14.76 9.42
C LYS A 63 -18.51 14.91 8.65
N SER A 64 -17.72 13.85 8.61
CA SER A 64 -16.49 13.87 7.84
C SER A 64 -16.87 13.70 6.37
N SER A 65 -16.54 14.71 5.57
CA SER A 65 -16.85 14.69 4.16
C SER A 65 -16.03 13.58 3.46
N PRO A 66 -16.53 12.99 2.36
CA PRO A 66 -15.75 12.04 1.56
C PRO A 66 -14.38 12.62 1.13
N SER A 67 -14.33 13.93 0.93
CA SER A 67 -13.12 14.69 0.61
C SER A 67 -12.08 14.66 1.74
N GLU A 68 -12.51 14.75 3.01
CA GLU A 68 -11.63 14.65 4.18
C GLU A 68 -11.11 13.23 4.39
N LYS A 69 -11.98 12.20 4.26
CA LYS A 69 -11.54 10.79 4.27
C LYS A 69 -10.45 10.57 3.23
N ARG A 70 -10.70 11.00 1.99
CA ARG A 70 -9.76 10.85 0.88
C ARG A 70 -8.43 11.56 1.16
N ARG A 71 -8.48 12.78 1.66
CA ARG A 71 -7.28 13.55 2.00
C ARG A 71 -6.46 12.87 3.10
N PHE A 72 -7.11 12.44 4.18
CA PHE A 72 -6.47 11.73 5.29
C PHE A 72 -5.76 10.46 4.81
N ILE A 73 -6.43 9.65 3.99
CA ILE A 73 -5.87 8.43 3.40
C ILE A 73 -4.63 8.74 2.56
N GLN A 74 -4.72 9.72 1.67
CA GLN A 74 -3.60 10.10 0.79
C GLN A 74 -2.40 10.67 1.56
N GLU A 75 -2.66 11.49 2.58
CA GLU A 75 -1.60 12.05 3.44
C GLU A 75 -0.92 10.94 4.26
N THR A 76 -1.70 9.99 4.79
CA THR A 76 -1.18 8.81 5.48
C THR A 76 -0.33 7.95 4.55
N GLY A 77 -0.79 7.68 3.33
CA GLY A 77 -0.04 6.94 2.32
C GLY A 77 1.33 7.55 2.01
N ARG A 78 1.35 8.86 1.72
CA ARG A 78 2.60 9.59 1.45
C ARG A 78 3.53 9.63 2.66
N THR A 79 2.97 9.79 3.86
CA THR A 79 3.74 9.83 5.10
C THR A 79 4.35 8.46 5.41
N TYR A 80 3.59 7.39 5.21
CA TYR A 80 4.06 6.02 5.38
C TYR A 80 5.22 5.72 4.44
N GLN A 81 5.09 6.03 3.15
CA GLN A 81 6.16 5.83 2.16
C GLN A 81 7.47 6.53 2.54
N ARG A 82 7.41 7.73 3.11
CA ARG A 82 8.59 8.50 3.55
C ARG A 82 9.24 7.92 4.81
N ASN A 83 8.44 7.42 5.75
CA ASN A 83 8.90 6.98 7.06
C ASN A 83 9.11 5.46 7.18
N ALA A 84 8.73 4.69 6.17
CA ALA A 84 8.90 3.23 6.17
C ALA A 84 10.37 2.85 6.40
N SER A 85 10.58 1.91 7.33
CA SER A 85 11.91 1.44 7.68
C SER A 85 12.55 0.66 6.52
N ASN A 86 13.88 0.55 6.52
CA ASN A 86 14.58 -0.24 5.50
C ASN A 86 14.15 -1.71 5.51
N ARG A 87 13.85 -2.24 6.70
CA ARG A 87 13.34 -3.60 6.85
C ARG A 87 11.96 -3.76 6.19
N GLU A 88 11.02 -2.86 6.47
CA GLU A 88 9.68 -2.92 5.84
C GLU A 88 9.76 -2.75 4.33
N LYS A 89 10.63 -1.87 3.84
CA LYS A 89 10.88 -1.69 2.41
C LYS A 89 11.37 -2.99 1.77
N GLN A 90 12.32 -3.67 2.41
CA GLN A 90 12.84 -4.94 1.92
C GLN A 90 11.78 -6.05 1.97
N GLU A 91 11.06 -6.19 3.09
CA GLU A 91 9.96 -7.17 3.22
C GLU A 91 8.88 -6.95 2.15
N LEU A 92 8.59 -5.68 1.81
CA LEU A 92 7.61 -5.35 0.77
C LEU A 92 8.17 -5.57 -0.65
N GLU A 93 9.45 -5.29 -0.89
CA GLU A 93 10.12 -5.60 -2.15
C GLU A 93 10.10 -7.10 -2.43
N ASP A 94 10.48 -7.92 -1.44
CA ASP A 94 10.44 -9.38 -1.54
C ASP A 94 9.03 -9.87 -1.85
N TYR A 95 8.01 -9.31 -1.18
CA TYR A 95 6.62 -9.61 -1.49
C TYR A 95 6.22 -9.25 -2.92
N ILE A 96 6.64 -8.09 -3.43
CA ILE A 96 6.37 -7.69 -4.82
C ILE A 96 7.02 -8.67 -5.80
N VAL A 97 8.26 -9.09 -5.55
CA VAL A 97 8.96 -10.11 -6.34
C VAL A 97 8.15 -11.41 -6.36
N GLU A 98 7.69 -11.89 -5.21
CA GLU A 98 6.85 -13.08 -5.13
C GLU A 98 5.55 -12.95 -5.93
N GLN A 99 4.90 -11.77 -5.88
CA GLN A 99 3.69 -11.51 -6.66
C GLN A 99 3.97 -11.48 -8.18
N LEU A 100 5.05 -10.83 -8.62
CA LEU A 100 5.44 -10.82 -10.04
C LEU A 100 5.67 -12.24 -10.58
N ARG A 101 6.26 -13.14 -9.77
CA ARG A 101 6.43 -14.55 -10.15
C ARG A 101 5.13 -15.33 -10.21
N GLN A 102 4.16 -15.02 -9.35
CA GLN A 102 2.85 -15.68 -9.36
C GLN A 102 1.98 -15.23 -10.54
N HIS A 103 2.19 -14.02 -11.03
CA HIS A 103 1.43 -13.43 -12.13
C HIS A 103 2.05 -13.66 -13.52
N LYS A 104 3.30 -14.12 -13.60
CA LYS A 104 3.94 -14.56 -14.85
C LYS A 104 3.35 -15.90 -15.32
#